data_AF-A0A928BTC1-F1
#
_entry.id   AF-A0A928BTC1-F1
#
_cell.length_a   1.000
_cell.length_b   1.000
_cell.length_c   1.000
_cell.angle_alpha   90.00
_cell.angle_beta   90.00
_cell.angle_gamma   90.00
#
_symmetry.space_group_name_H-M   'P 1'
#
loop_
_entity.id
_entity.type
_entity.pdbx_description
1 polymer ?
#
loop_
_entity_poly.entity_id
_entity_poly.type
_entity_poly.pdbx_seq_one_letter_code
_entity_poly.pdbx_strand_id
1 'polypeptide(L)'
;MAVMTLKETQTDTVKARLADILMHVSWGDISREYFGKSGSWLYHKLNGVDGNKKPTDFTIEERYQLKGALIDLADRIRRAADSIE
;
A
#
# COMPACT_ATOMS: atom_id res chain seq x y z
N MET A 1 6.44 -33.95 -20.42
CA MET A 1 6.62 -32.52 -20.74
C MET A 1 5.64 -31.74 -19.88
N ALA A 2 6.07 -31.21 -18.74
CA ALA A 2 5.22 -30.36 -17.90
C ALA A 2 5.35 -28.92 -18.42
N VAL A 3 4.24 -28.35 -18.86
CA VAL A 3 4.16 -26.97 -19.35
C VAL A 3 4.37 -26.04 -18.14
N MET A 4 5.52 -25.36 -18.12
CA MET A 4 5.75 -24.26 -17.18
C MET A 4 4.91 -23.07 -17.63
N THR A 5 3.76 -22.86 -16.99
CA THR A 5 3.02 -21.60 -17.12
C THR A 5 3.81 -20.52 -16.39
N LEU A 6 4.49 -19.66 -17.14
CA LEU A 6 5.15 -18.46 -16.64
C LEU A 6 4.07 -17.57 -16.01
N LYS A 7 4.13 -17.40 -14.69
CA LYS A 7 3.20 -16.57 -13.92
C LYS A 7 3.44 -15.12 -14.30
N GLU A 8 2.35 -14.45 -14.67
CA GLU A 8 2.31 -13.07 -15.17
C GLU A 8 3.21 -12.12 -14.37
N THR A 9 3.89 -11.27 -15.13
CA THR A 9 4.77 -10.18 -14.73
C THR A 9 4.39 -9.53 -13.41
N GLN A 10 5.37 -9.45 -12.51
CA GLN A 10 5.33 -8.95 -11.13
C GLN A 10 5.02 -7.43 -11.01
N THR A 11 4.40 -6.83 -12.02
CA THR A 11 4.36 -5.37 -12.26
C THR A 11 2.99 -4.72 -11.93
N ASP A 12 1.92 -5.50 -11.72
CA ASP A 12 0.56 -4.94 -11.58
C ASP A 12 0.01 -4.83 -10.16
N THR A 13 0.77 -5.21 -9.13
CA THR A 13 0.30 -5.10 -7.74
C THR A 13 0.38 -3.65 -7.21
N VAL A 14 -0.51 -3.29 -6.27
CA VAL A 14 -0.43 -2.00 -5.56
C VAL A 14 0.94 -1.83 -4.90
N LYS A 15 1.47 -2.89 -4.28
CA LYS A 15 2.79 -2.87 -3.65
C LYS A 15 3.92 -2.58 -4.64
N ALA A 16 3.88 -3.15 -5.83
CA ALA A 16 4.88 -2.86 -6.87
C ALA A 16 4.86 -1.37 -7.28
N ARG A 17 3.67 -0.76 -7.39
CA ARG A 17 3.53 0.67 -7.70
C ARG A 17 4.03 1.59 -6.58
N LEU A 18 4.10 1.09 -5.34
CA LEU A 18 4.56 1.82 -4.16
C LEU A 18 6.04 1.55 -3.84
N ALA A 19 6.75 0.79 -4.67
CA ALA A 19 8.11 0.32 -4.38
C ALA A 19 9.08 1.47 -4.04
N ASP A 20 8.97 2.61 -4.72
CA ASP A 20 9.80 3.80 -4.51
C ASP A 20 9.66 4.39 -3.10
N ILE A 21 8.46 4.34 -2.52
CA ILE A 21 8.17 4.94 -1.21
C ILE A 21 7.98 3.90 -0.10
N LEU A 22 8.15 2.61 -0.41
CA LEU A 22 7.76 1.51 0.48
C LEU A 22 8.45 1.57 1.85
N MET A 23 9.70 2.03 1.90
CA MET A 23 10.49 2.13 3.14
C MET A 23 10.46 3.52 3.77
N HIS A 24 9.87 4.50 3.09
CA HIS A 24 9.82 5.91 3.52
C HIS A 24 8.50 6.28 4.21
N VAL A 25 7.49 5.42 4.07
CA VAL A 25 6.14 5.66 4.58
C VAL A 25 5.83 4.71 5.73
N SER A 26 5.29 5.27 6.82
CA SER A 26 4.70 4.47 7.91
C SER A 26 3.33 3.93 7.51
N TRP A 27 3.30 2.76 6.87
CA TRP A 27 2.05 2.08 6.49
C TRP A 27 1.17 1.75 7.68
N GLY A 28 1.78 1.51 8.84
CA GLY A 28 1.04 1.27 10.09
C GLY A 28 0.19 2.47 10.48
N ASP A 29 0.71 3.69 10.31
CA ASP A 29 0.00 4.91 10.64
C ASP A 29 -1.04 5.26 9.58
N ILE A 30 -0.73 5.07 8.28
CA ILE A 30 -1.74 5.20 7.22
C ILE A 30 -2.95 4.29 7.49
N SER A 31 -2.71 3.04 7.90
CA SER A 31 -3.78 2.10 8.22
C SER A 31 -4.68 2.59 9.36
N ARG A 32 -4.08 3.19 10.40
CA ARG A 32 -4.83 3.67 11.57
C ARG A 32 -5.60 4.94 11.26
N GLU A 33 -4.91 5.92 10.67
CA GLU A 33 -5.43 7.28 10.43
C GLU A 33 -6.51 7.29 9.35
N TYR A 34 -6.29 6.62 8.23
CA TYR A 34 -7.20 6.71 7.08
C TYR A 34 -8.21 5.57 7.04
N PHE A 35 -7.85 4.36 7.51
CA PHE A 35 -8.73 3.17 7.41
C PHE A 35 -9.36 2.74 8.74
N GLY A 36 -8.88 3.25 9.88
CA GLY A 36 -9.32 2.79 11.20
C GLY A 36 -9.00 1.31 11.45
N LYS A 37 -7.94 0.77 10.81
CA LYS A 37 -7.53 -0.64 10.90
C LYS A 37 -6.13 -0.76 11.51
N SER A 38 -5.79 -1.95 12.02
CA SER A 38 -4.45 -2.23 12.54
C SER A 38 -3.39 -2.11 11.44
N GLY A 39 -2.17 -1.69 11.77
CA GLY A 39 -1.09 -1.61 10.78
C GLY A 39 -0.83 -2.93 10.02
N SER A 40 -0.98 -4.07 10.71
CA SER A 40 -0.89 -5.39 10.10
C SER A 40 -1.88 -5.59 8.96
N TRP A 41 -3.10 -5.05 9.06
CA TRP A 41 -4.13 -5.16 8.03
C TRP A 41 -3.64 -4.58 6.69
N LEU A 42 -3.03 -3.39 6.69
CA LEU A 42 -2.54 -2.79 5.46
C LEU A 42 -1.35 -3.56 4.89
N TYR A 43 -0.45 -4.07 5.74
CA TYR A 43 0.65 -4.94 5.29
C TYR A 43 0.14 -6.23 4.66
N HIS A 44 -0.92 -6.83 5.20
CA HIS A 44 -1.54 -8.02 4.60
C HIS A 44 -2.08 -7.72 3.19
N LYS A 45 -2.79 -6.60 3.03
CA LYS A 45 -3.30 -6.15 1.73
C LYS A 45 -2.17 -5.91 0.73
N LEU A 46 -1.11 -5.22 1.14
CA LEU A 46 0.08 -4.98 0.30
C LEU A 46 0.80 -6.29 -0.08
N ASN A 47 0.90 -7.25 0.83
CA ASN A 47 1.56 -8.53 0.59
C ASN A 47 0.69 -9.53 -0.18
N GLY A 48 -0.60 -9.25 -0.36
CA GLY A 48 -1.55 -10.14 -1.01
C GLY A 48 -2.00 -11.32 -0.15
N VAL A 49 -1.58 -11.39 1.12
CA VAL A 49 -1.86 -12.53 2.03
C VAL A 49 -2.13 -12.05 3.46
N ASP A 50 -3.19 -12.57 4.07
CA ASP A 50 -3.59 -12.27 5.44
C ASP A 50 -2.82 -13.10 6.48
N GLY A 51 -3.09 -12.86 7.78
CA GLY A 51 -2.47 -13.61 8.88
C GLY A 51 -2.80 -15.11 8.89
N ASN A 52 -3.86 -15.53 8.21
CA ASN A 52 -4.26 -16.92 8.04
C ASN A 52 -3.75 -17.53 6.73
N LYS A 53 -2.83 -16.86 6.02
CA LYS A 53 -2.29 -17.24 4.71
C LYS A 53 -3.36 -17.31 3.61
N LYS A 54 -4.51 -16.65 3.80
CA LYS A 54 -5.53 -16.53 2.76
C LYS A 54 -5.18 -15.36 1.84
N PRO A 55 -5.42 -15.49 0.51
CA PRO A 55 -5.29 -14.37 -0.40
C PRO A 55 -6.17 -13.20 0.04
N THR A 56 -5.62 -11.99 -0.01
CA THR A 56 -6.34 -10.75 0.28
C THR A 56 -5.87 -9.67 -0.68
N ASP A 57 -6.75 -8.77 -1.07
CA ASP A 57 -6.41 -7.65 -1.94
C ASP A 57 -7.31 -6.46 -1.58
N PHE A 58 -6.92 -5.27 -2.04
CA PHE A 58 -7.71 -4.06 -1.89
C PHE A 58 -8.98 -4.11 -2.72
N THR A 59 -10.12 -3.79 -2.10
CA THR A 59 -11.35 -3.45 -2.83
C THR A 59 -11.15 -2.16 -3.62
N ILE A 60 -12.10 -1.85 -4.51
CA ILE A 60 -12.05 -0.62 -5.31
C ILE A 60 -12.07 0.61 -4.39
N GLU A 61 -12.94 0.62 -3.39
CA GLU A 61 -13.10 1.68 -2.41
C GLU A 61 -11.81 1.85 -1.59
N GLU A 62 -11.21 0.74 -1.14
CA GLU A 62 -9.96 0.77 -0.39
C GLU A 62 -8.80 1.31 -1.24
N ARG A 63 -8.77 1.07 -2.56
CA ARG A 63 -7.78 1.67 -3.47
C ARG A 63 -7.97 3.17 -3.60
N TYR A 64 -9.21 3.64 -3.73
CA TYR A 64 -9.49 5.08 -3.76
C TYR A 64 -9.10 5.76 -2.45
N GLN A 65 -9.38 5.12 -1.32
CA GLN A 65 -8.99 5.61 -0.01
C GLN A 65 -7.46 5.63 0.17
N LEU A 66 -6.76 4.59 -0.28
CA LEU A 66 -5.29 4.55 -0.26
C LEU A 66 -4.69 5.66 -1.12
N LYS A 67 -5.25 5.89 -2.32
CA LYS A 67 -4.85 7.01 -3.18
C LYS A 67 -5.03 8.35 -2.46
N GLY A 68 -6.18 8.55 -1.81
CA GLY A 68 -6.45 9.77 -1.04
C GLY A 68 -5.45 9.97 0.10
N ALA A 69 -5.17 8.91 0.87
CA ALA A 69 -4.20 8.94 1.95
C ALA A 69 -2.78 9.32 1.48
N LEU A 70 -2.35 8.78 0.34
CA LEU A 70 -1.05 9.09 -0.25
C LEU A 70 -0.95 10.55 -0.74
N ILE A 71 -2.03 11.08 -1.33
CA ILE A 71 -2.09 12.48 -1.75
C ILE A 71 -2.03 13.40 -0.53
N ASP A 72 -2.83 13.14 0.51
CA ASP A 72 -2.80 13.94 1.73
C ASP A 72 -1.42 13.91 2.42
N LEU A 73 -0.79 12.73 2.50
CA LEU A 73 0.58 12.62 3.01
C LEU A 73 1.59 13.43 2.18
N ALA A 74 1.49 13.38 0.85
CA ALA A 74 2.36 14.15 -0.03
C ALA A 74 2.19 15.67 0.19
N ASP A 75 0.94 16.14 0.35
CA ASP A 75 0.65 17.55 0.62
C ASP A 75 1.15 17.97 2.01
N ARG A 76 1.04 17.09 3.02
CA ARG A 76 1.60 17.32 4.37
C ARG A 76 3.12 17.43 4.32
N ILE A 77 3.80 16.55 3.60
CA ILE A 77 5.25 16.60 3.39
C ILE A 77 5.64 17.91 2.70
N ARG A 78 4.90 18.30 1.65
CA ARG A 78 5.13 19.58 0.95
C ARG A 78 5.03 20.77 1.89
N ARG A 79 3.94 20.88 2.65
CA ARG A 79 3.73 21.96 3.63
C ARG A 79 4.83 22.01 4.68
N ALA A 80 5.29 20.85 5.15
CA ALA A 80 6.40 20.79 6.11
C ALA A 80 7.71 21.27 5.47
N ALA A 81 8.01 20.84 4.25
CA ALA A 81 9.21 21.29 3.51
C ALA A 81 9.20 22.81 3.28
N ASP A 82 8.07 23.37 2.85
CA ASP A 82 7.92 24.80 2.59
C ASP A 82 8.01 25.65 3.88
N SER A 83 7.91 25.03 5.05
CA SER A 83 8.03 25.69 6.36
C SER A 83 9.45 25.76 6.92
N ILE A 84 10.43 25.12 6.26
CA ILE A 84 11.84 25.09 6.67
C ILE A 84 12.58 26.20 5.90
N GLU A 85 13.24 27.11 6.63
CA GLU A 85 14.09 28.19 6.08
C GLU A 85 15.45 27.69 5.55
#